data_AF-A0A430G2A2-F1
#
_entry.id   AF-A0A430G2A2-F1
#
_cell.length_a   1.000
_cell.length_b   1.000
_cell.length_c   1.000
_cell.angle_alpha   90.00
_cell.angle_beta   90.00
_cell.angle_gamma   90.00
#
_symmetry.space_group_name_H-M   'P 1'
#
loop_
_entity.id
_entity.type
_entity.pdbx_description
1 polymer ?
#
loop_
_entity_poly.entity_id
_entity_poly.type
_entity_poly.pdbx_seq_one_letter_code
_entity_poly.pdbx_strand_id
1 'polypeptide(L)'
;MPGFPAAHRNAPGGLIVPKASLFLRLNTLANGSLGTVPEADVQRYGEYDPLAYGHWIFKGTSDAVMTAKGQSGKVLTPQGADPVFTPDYLELNMLEGNALLTDLIDTDGATDTWAAVVQLSDPGFFILLGTLENGADGGGLFATGSPRKLYTTVRGTSVAITNSIANAPDFADDAWYFIAMSRDFAGATKTVHQLLGSGAVVSTTALAGVTYNENAGETVALGHAYYDNGTPGGTDVPMKVREFITYDRALGADELLKLYAWRKAVLEADGIVVV
;
A
#
# COMPACT_ATOMS: atom_id res chain seq x y z
N MET A 1 -3.44 -102.80 10.70
CA MET A 1 -2.21 -102.27 11.32
C MET A 1 -1.03 -102.59 10.41
N PRO A 2 0.07 -101.82 10.41
CA PRO A 2 0.22 -100.35 10.40
C PRO A 2 0.47 -99.88 8.92
N GLY A 3 0.84 -98.66 8.54
CA GLY A 3 1.03 -97.37 9.21
C GLY A 3 1.57 -96.32 8.20
N PHE A 4 1.14 -95.06 8.33
CA PHE A 4 1.71 -93.85 7.68
C PHE A 4 3.11 -93.48 8.26
N PRO A 5 3.84 -92.42 7.83
CA PRO A 5 3.52 -91.31 6.89
C PRO A 5 4.50 -91.28 5.67
N ALA A 6 4.89 -90.21 4.95
CA ALA A 6 4.71 -88.73 4.94
C ALA A 6 5.11 -88.19 3.52
N ALA A 7 4.93 -86.93 3.10
CA ALA A 7 3.96 -85.86 3.36
C ALA A 7 4.20 -84.71 2.34
N HIS A 8 3.14 -84.04 1.84
CA HIS A 8 3.09 -82.65 1.30
C HIS A 8 4.08 -82.21 0.15
N ARG A 9 3.75 -81.32 -0.80
CA ARG A 9 2.62 -80.37 -0.96
C ARG A 9 2.46 -79.91 -2.43
N ASN A 10 1.20 -79.79 -2.86
CA ASN A 10 0.57 -78.80 -3.76
C ASN A 10 1.30 -78.18 -4.98
N ALA A 11 0.63 -78.28 -6.14
CA ALA A 11 0.73 -77.41 -7.34
C ALA A 11 -0.11 -76.11 -7.15
N PRO A 12 -0.57 -75.33 -8.17
CA PRO A 12 -0.26 -75.25 -9.62
C PRO A 12 -0.07 -73.78 -10.12
N GLY A 13 0.00 -73.54 -11.45
CA GLY A 13 -0.27 -72.21 -12.03
C GLY A 13 0.40 -71.92 -13.39
N GLY A 14 -0.40 -71.81 -14.46
CA GLY A 14 0.09 -71.48 -15.80
C GLY A 14 0.26 -69.97 -16.04
N LEU A 15 1.21 -69.58 -16.89
CA LEU A 15 1.51 -68.18 -17.20
C LEU A 15 0.82 -67.72 -18.50
N ILE A 16 -0.02 -66.69 -18.40
CA ILE A 16 -0.60 -65.97 -19.54
C ILE A 16 0.38 -64.87 -19.96
N VAL A 17 0.70 -64.76 -21.26
CA VAL A 17 1.55 -63.69 -21.80
C VAL A 17 0.67 -62.58 -22.40
N PRO A 18 0.64 -61.36 -21.83
CA PRO A 18 -0.08 -60.23 -22.44
C PRO A 18 0.70 -59.65 -23.62
N LYS A 19 -0.03 -59.14 -24.63
CA LYS A 19 0.56 -58.37 -25.74
C LYS A 19 1.27 -57.12 -25.20
N ALA A 20 2.49 -56.88 -25.66
CA ALA A 20 3.22 -55.64 -25.37
C ALA A 20 2.50 -54.43 -25.98
N SER A 21 2.27 -53.40 -25.17
CA SER A 21 1.66 -52.14 -25.61
C SER A 21 2.75 -51.20 -26.13
N LEU A 22 2.64 -50.75 -27.38
CA LEU A 22 3.64 -49.91 -28.05
C LEU A 22 3.54 -48.43 -27.63
N PHE A 23 3.56 -48.17 -26.32
CA PHE A 23 3.76 -46.82 -25.79
C PHE A 23 5.16 -46.70 -25.22
N LEU A 24 6.01 -45.95 -25.92
CA LEU A 24 7.24 -45.42 -25.34
C LEU A 24 6.86 -44.45 -24.23
N ARG A 25 6.77 -44.93 -22.97
CA ARG A 25 6.97 -44.04 -21.83
C ARG A 25 8.39 -43.49 -21.96
N LEU A 26 8.51 -42.21 -22.27
CA LEU A 26 9.77 -41.51 -22.08
C LEU A 26 10.12 -41.66 -20.60
N ASN A 27 11.17 -42.41 -20.29
CA ASN A 27 11.60 -42.60 -18.91
C ASN A 27 12.38 -41.35 -18.48
N THR A 28 11.67 -40.22 -18.40
CA THR A 28 12.13 -39.06 -17.65
C THR A 28 12.17 -39.48 -16.19
N LEU A 29 13.34 -40.00 -15.77
CA LEU A 29 13.76 -39.84 -14.39
C LEU A 29 13.51 -38.36 -14.07
N ALA A 30 12.60 -38.09 -13.13
CA ALA A 30 12.37 -36.73 -12.67
C ALA A 30 13.73 -36.20 -12.24
N ASN A 31 14.25 -35.22 -12.97
CA ASN A 31 15.63 -34.83 -12.80
C ASN A 31 15.75 -34.17 -11.42
N GLY A 32 16.28 -34.91 -10.45
CA GLY A 32 16.50 -34.43 -9.08
C GLY A 32 17.46 -33.24 -8.99
N SER A 33 18.05 -32.84 -10.12
CA SER A 33 18.82 -31.61 -10.30
C SER A 33 18.04 -30.47 -10.96
N LEU A 34 16.70 -30.43 -10.89
CA LEU A 34 16.04 -29.12 -10.84
C LEU A 34 16.57 -28.44 -9.58
N GLY A 35 17.48 -27.47 -9.77
CA GLY A 35 18.14 -26.79 -8.67
C GLY A 35 17.08 -26.18 -7.76
N THR A 36 17.08 -26.60 -6.48
CA THR A 36 16.32 -25.89 -5.45
C THR A 36 16.89 -24.48 -5.38
N VAL A 37 16.09 -23.48 -5.72
CA VAL A 37 16.45 -22.08 -5.45
C VAL A 37 16.64 -21.99 -3.92
N PRO A 38 17.84 -21.65 -3.42
CA PRO A 38 18.06 -21.49 -1.99
C PRO A 38 17.04 -20.52 -1.40
N GLU A 39 16.55 -20.75 -0.18
CA GLU A 39 15.55 -19.86 0.42
C GLU A 39 16.10 -18.42 0.61
N ALA A 40 17.42 -18.28 0.79
CA ALA A 40 18.12 -17.00 0.77
C ALA A 40 18.10 -16.28 -0.60
N ASP A 41 17.93 -17.01 -1.70
CA ASP A 41 17.82 -16.49 -3.07
C ASP A 41 16.33 -16.27 -3.46
N VAL A 42 15.37 -16.64 -2.60
CA VAL A 42 13.95 -16.37 -2.76
C VAL A 42 13.54 -15.19 -1.89
N GLN A 43 13.65 -13.97 -2.42
CA GLN A 43 12.92 -12.84 -1.83
C GLN A 43 11.43 -13.01 -2.12
N ARG A 44 10.69 -13.62 -1.19
CA ARG A 44 9.25 -13.43 -1.14
C ARG A 44 9.00 -11.96 -0.85
N TYR A 45 8.26 -11.29 -1.72
CA TYR A 45 7.68 -9.99 -1.43
C TYR A 45 6.95 -10.09 -0.09
N GLY A 46 7.43 -9.36 0.92
CA GLY A 46 6.83 -9.37 2.24
C GLY A 46 5.40 -8.86 2.19
N GLU A 47 4.57 -9.28 3.14
CA GLU A 47 3.23 -8.71 3.29
C GLU A 47 3.32 -7.20 3.54
N TYR A 48 4.29 -6.77 4.34
CA TYR A 48 4.55 -5.39 4.77
C TYR A 48 6.01 -4.96 4.53
N ASP A 49 6.32 -3.68 4.78
CA ASP A 49 7.68 -3.12 4.66
C ASP A 49 8.35 -3.03 6.04
N PRO A 50 9.44 -3.77 6.31
CA PRO A 50 10.16 -3.67 7.58
C PRO A 50 10.95 -2.35 7.74
N LEU A 51 11.15 -1.59 6.65
CA LEU A 51 11.84 -0.29 6.65
C LEU A 51 10.88 0.90 6.69
N ALA A 52 9.56 0.65 6.73
CA ALA A 52 8.57 1.68 7.02
C ALA A 52 8.58 2.07 8.51
N TYR A 53 8.26 3.32 8.78
CA TYR A 53 7.93 3.81 10.12
C TYR A 53 6.63 3.18 10.62
N GLY A 54 5.66 2.98 9.73
CA GLY A 54 4.48 2.15 9.96
C GLY A 54 3.91 1.68 8.63
N HIS A 55 3.51 0.41 8.56
CA HIS A 55 2.83 -0.18 7.41
C HIS A 55 1.51 -0.83 7.87
N TRP A 56 0.38 -0.21 7.57
CA TRP A 56 -0.95 -0.68 7.90
C TRP A 56 -1.58 -1.38 6.70
N ILE A 57 -2.05 -2.60 6.93
CA ILE A 57 -2.68 -3.45 5.93
C ILE A 57 -4.11 -3.68 6.37
N PHE A 58 -5.05 -3.01 5.72
CA PHE A 58 -6.46 -3.04 6.05
C PHE A 58 -7.11 -4.28 5.45
N LYS A 59 -6.85 -5.44 6.07
CA LYS A 59 -7.43 -6.73 5.69
C LYS A 59 -7.94 -7.43 6.95
N GLY A 60 -9.23 -7.30 7.23
CA GLY A 60 -9.87 -7.92 8.39
C GLY A 60 -10.92 -7.02 9.04
N THR A 61 -11.91 -7.65 9.67
CA THR A 61 -13.13 -7.01 10.19
C THR A 61 -13.01 -6.52 11.63
N SER A 62 -11.82 -6.10 12.08
CA SER A 62 -11.60 -5.61 13.45
C SER A 62 -10.46 -4.59 13.54
N ASP A 63 -10.49 -3.78 14.59
CA ASP A 63 -9.51 -2.77 14.99
C ASP A 63 -8.03 -3.22 14.97
N ALA A 64 -7.74 -4.51 15.09
CA ALA A 64 -6.42 -5.10 14.90
C ALA A 64 -5.70 -4.70 13.60
N VAL A 65 -6.42 -4.26 12.55
CA VAL A 65 -5.81 -3.69 11.32
C VAL A 65 -5.18 -2.31 11.52
N MET A 66 -5.53 -1.60 12.60
CA MET A 66 -5.01 -0.28 12.98
C MET A 66 -3.61 -0.35 13.58
N THR A 67 -3.09 -1.55 13.89
CA THR A 67 -1.71 -1.76 14.33
C THR A 67 -0.81 -2.08 13.14
N ALA A 68 0.33 -1.39 13.03
CA ALA A 68 1.28 -1.56 11.94
C ALA A 68 1.87 -2.99 11.92
N LYS A 69 2.12 -3.49 10.72
CA LYS A 69 2.72 -4.81 10.50
C LYS A 69 4.24 -4.69 10.56
N GLY A 70 4.85 -5.33 11.55
CA GLY A 70 6.31 -5.37 11.72
C GLY A 70 6.90 -4.26 12.60
N GLN A 71 6.19 -3.16 12.82
CA GLN A 71 6.59 -2.10 13.75
C GLN A 71 5.81 -2.17 15.07
N SER A 72 6.53 -2.39 16.18
CA SER A 72 5.92 -2.46 17.51
C SER A 72 5.46 -1.09 18.00
N GLY A 73 4.25 -1.02 18.57
CA GLY A 73 3.71 0.20 19.21
C GLY A 73 3.14 1.25 18.26
N LYS A 74 3.15 1.03 16.94
CA LYS A 74 2.59 1.94 15.94
C LYS A 74 1.13 1.61 15.67
N VAL A 75 0.24 2.45 16.19
CA VAL A 75 -1.23 2.28 16.09
C VAL A 75 -1.84 3.57 15.55
N LEU A 76 -2.73 3.45 14.56
CA LEU A 76 -3.49 4.59 14.06
C LEU A 76 -4.57 4.99 15.07
N THR A 77 -4.69 6.28 15.34
CA THR A 77 -5.72 6.84 16.23
C THR A 77 -6.85 7.43 15.39
N PRO A 78 -8.10 6.95 15.50
CA PRO A 78 -9.24 7.58 14.85
C PRO A 78 -9.45 9.02 15.35
N GLN A 79 -9.74 9.92 14.41
CA GLN A 79 -10.25 11.28 14.64
C GLN A 79 -11.64 11.36 14.02
N GLY A 80 -12.60 11.92 14.76
CA GLY A 80 -13.99 12.03 14.31
C GLY A 80 -14.73 10.69 14.38
N ALA A 81 -15.31 10.25 13.26
CA ALA A 81 -16.05 9.00 13.15
C ALA A 81 -15.15 7.76 13.06
N ASP A 82 -15.56 6.67 13.71
CA ASP A 82 -14.86 5.38 13.61
C ASP A 82 -14.89 4.84 12.16
N PRO A 83 -13.78 4.25 11.68
CA PRO A 83 -13.75 3.60 10.38
C PRO A 83 -14.53 2.28 10.37
N VAL A 84 -15.01 1.86 9.19
CA VAL A 84 -15.67 0.55 9.02
C VAL A 84 -14.67 -0.48 8.51
N PHE A 85 -14.48 -1.56 9.26
CA PHE A 85 -13.57 -2.65 8.92
C PHE A 85 -14.24 -3.71 8.03
N THR A 86 -13.70 -3.96 6.85
CA THR A 86 -14.18 -5.02 5.94
C THR A 86 -13.10 -6.12 5.78
N PRO A 87 -13.43 -7.29 5.20
CA PRO A 87 -12.44 -8.36 4.98
C PRO A 87 -11.22 -7.91 4.16
N ASP A 88 -11.41 -7.01 3.19
CA ASP A 88 -10.40 -6.69 2.17
C ASP A 88 -9.92 -5.23 2.19
N TYR A 89 -10.62 -4.33 2.87
CA TYR A 89 -10.27 -2.90 2.98
C TYR A 89 -10.92 -2.24 4.21
N LEU A 90 -10.51 -1.01 4.52
CA LEU A 90 -11.15 -0.13 5.50
C LEU A 90 -11.96 0.95 4.78
N GLU A 91 -13.15 1.30 5.27
CA GLU A 91 -13.90 2.46 4.81
C GLU A 91 -13.71 3.62 5.79
N LEU A 92 -13.28 4.77 5.27
CA LEU A 92 -13.09 6.00 6.01
C LEU A 92 -14.05 7.06 5.47
N ASN A 93 -14.93 7.60 6.32
CA ASN A 93 -15.78 8.73 5.96
C ASN A 93 -14.90 9.97 5.70
N MET A 94 -15.23 10.76 4.67
CA MET A 94 -14.38 11.84 4.16
C MET A 94 -14.90 13.25 4.49
N LEU A 95 -15.86 13.39 5.40
CA LEU A 95 -16.23 14.68 6.01
C LEU A 95 -15.03 15.28 6.75
N GLU A 96 -14.99 16.61 6.84
CA GLU A 96 -13.99 17.34 7.62
C GLU A 96 -13.90 16.83 9.07
N GLY A 97 -12.66 16.66 9.57
CA GLY A 97 -12.37 16.14 10.90
C GLY A 97 -12.36 14.60 11.03
N ASN A 98 -12.71 13.85 9.97
CA ASN A 98 -12.65 12.39 9.96
C ASN A 98 -11.33 11.90 9.35
N ALA A 99 -10.49 11.24 10.15
CA ALA A 99 -9.17 10.76 9.73
C ALA A 99 -8.63 9.64 10.62
N LEU A 100 -7.56 8.99 10.16
CA LEU A 100 -6.72 8.09 10.93
C LEU A 100 -5.33 8.72 11.12
N LEU A 101 -4.99 9.06 12.37
CA LEU A 101 -3.77 9.77 12.73
C LEU A 101 -2.62 8.81 13.05
N THR A 102 -1.41 9.14 12.60
CA THR A 102 -0.16 8.48 13.05
C THR A 102 0.42 9.19 14.28
N ASP A 103 1.56 8.72 14.79
CA ASP A 103 2.40 9.46 15.75
C ASP A 103 3.61 10.15 15.08
N LEU A 104 3.61 10.28 13.74
CA LEU A 104 4.64 10.99 12.98
C LEU A 104 4.29 12.47 12.89
N ILE A 105 5.10 13.34 13.51
CA ILE A 105 4.84 14.78 13.66
C ILE A 105 5.33 15.58 12.44
N ASP A 106 4.56 16.58 12.01
CA ASP A 106 4.99 17.50 10.95
C ASP A 106 6.02 18.54 11.44
N THR A 107 7.05 18.82 10.64
CA THR A 107 8.19 19.68 11.04
C THR A 107 8.76 20.47 9.86
N ASP A 108 9.34 21.64 10.14
CA ASP A 108 9.93 22.54 9.14
C ASP A 108 10.98 21.85 8.24
N GLY A 109 11.77 20.96 8.82
CA GLY A 109 12.82 20.16 8.20
C GLY A 109 12.42 18.72 7.86
N ALA A 110 11.12 18.42 7.75
CA ALA A 110 10.64 17.05 7.52
C ALA A 110 11.34 16.31 6.36
N THR A 111 11.84 15.12 6.66
CA THR A 111 12.34 14.16 5.68
C THR A 111 11.52 12.89 5.83
N ASP A 112 10.45 12.75 5.06
CA ASP A 112 9.49 11.66 5.23
C ASP A 112 8.84 11.25 3.92
N THR A 113 8.10 10.14 3.97
CA THR A 113 7.32 9.65 2.84
C THR A 113 6.05 9.03 3.33
N TRP A 114 4.95 9.32 2.64
CA TRP A 114 3.65 8.77 2.95
C TRP A 114 3.03 8.21 1.67
N ALA A 115 2.45 7.02 1.75
CA ALA A 115 1.84 6.32 0.64
C ALA A 115 0.57 5.58 1.09
N ALA A 116 -0.43 5.51 0.23
CA ALA A 116 -1.65 4.75 0.48
C ALA A 116 -2.13 4.07 -0.80
N VAL A 117 -2.95 3.02 -0.67
CA VAL A 117 -3.72 2.46 -1.77
C VAL A 117 -5.19 2.69 -1.49
N VAL A 118 -5.83 3.51 -2.32
CA VAL A 118 -7.17 4.06 -2.10
C VAL A 118 -8.09 3.84 -3.29
N GLN A 119 -9.38 3.69 -3.05
CA GLN A 119 -10.43 3.77 -4.06
C GLN A 119 -11.37 4.92 -3.68
N LEU A 120 -11.67 5.77 -4.67
CA LEU A 120 -12.46 6.99 -4.53
C LEU A 120 -13.71 6.89 -5.39
N SER A 121 -14.86 7.24 -4.81
CA SER A 121 -16.18 7.13 -5.47
C SER A 121 -16.95 8.46 -5.50
N ASP A 122 -16.29 9.58 -5.17
CA ASP A 122 -16.95 10.87 -4.96
C ASP A 122 -16.24 12.03 -5.69
N PRO A 123 -16.99 13.00 -6.26
CA PRO A 123 -16.46 14.20 -6.91
C PRO A 123 -16.31 15.44 -5.99
N GLY A 124 -16.07 15.26 -4.69
CA GLY A 124 -15.85 16.32 -3.72
C GLY A 124 -14.46 16.96 -3.77
N PHE A 125 -14.22 17.89 -2.84
CA PHE A 125 -12.88 18.23 -2.38
C PHE A 125 -12.65 17.51 -1.05
N PHE A 126 -11.53 16.80 -0.91
CA PHE A 126 -11.17 16.12 0.33
C PHE A 126 -9.67 15.88 0.41
N ILE A 127 -9.12 16.02 1.62
CA ILE A 127 -7.73 15.64 1.91
C ILE A 127 -7.67 14.12 2.04
N LEU A 128 -6.71 13.53 1.34
CA LEU A 128 -6.47 12.08 1.32
C LEU A 128 -5.42 11.70 2.36
N LEU A 129 -4.42 12.56 2.54
CA LEU A 129 -3.17 12.27 3.21
C LEU A 129 -2.47 13.57 3.61
N GLY A 130 -1.84 13.59 4.78
CA GLY A 130 -0.87 14.60 5.19
C GLY A 130 -1.34 15.41 6.40
N THR A 131 -0.92 16.68 6.44
CA THR A 131 -1.09 17.61 7.58
C THR A 131 -1.75 18.93 7.16
N LEU A 132 -2.25 19.02 5.93
CA LEU A 132 -2.76 20.25 5.33
C LEU A 132 -4.00 20.78 6.09
N GLU A 133 -3.90 21.99 6.64
CA GLU A 133 -5.04 22.71 7.20
C GLU A 133 -5.72 23.67 6.20
N ASN A 134 -6.77 24.36 6.62
CA ASN A 134 -7.35 25.47 5.85
C ASN A 134 -6.75 26.83 6.24
N GLY A 135 -5.46 27.00 5.99
CA GLY A 135 -4.74 28.24 6.28
C GLY A 135 -3.42 28.32 5.55
N ALA A 136 -2.34 28.66 6.26
CA ALA A 136 -1.00 28.79 5.68
C ALA A 136 -0.12 27.56 5.89
N ASP A 137 -0.59 26.57 6.66
CA ASP A 137 0.29 25.56 7.27
C ASP A 137 0.06 24.16 6.65
N GLY A 138 1.04 23.28 6.77
CA GLY A 138 0.96 21.88 6.36
C GLY A 138 1.17 21.59 4.86
N GLY A 139 1.02 20.31 4.52
CA GLY A 139 1.17 19.75 3.18
C GLY A 139 0.50 18.39 3.06
N GLY A 140 0.19 17.96 1.85
CA GLY A 140 -0.58 16.72 1.67
C GLY A 140 -0.99 16.40 0.23
N LEU A 141 -1.69 15.28 0.11
CA LEU A 141 -2.46 14.93 -1.08
C LEU A 141 -3.94 15.23 -0.87
N PHE A 142 -4.58 15.75 -1.91
CA PHE A 142 -6.02 15.96 -1.95
C PHE A 142 -6.59 15.62 -3.32
N ALA A 143 -7.90 15.36 -3.35
CA ALA A 143 -8.67 15.23 -4.57
C ALA A 143 -9.55 16.46 -4.79
N THR A 144 -9.86 16.75 -6.05
CA THR A 144 -11.01 17.57 -6.47
C THR A 144 -11.86 16.77 -7.42
N GLY A 145 -13.18 16.96 -7.47
CA GLY A 145 -14.03 16.26 -8.43
C GLY A 145 -14.54 17.03 -9.64
N SER A 146 -14.23 18.32 -9.76
CA SER A 146 -14.53 19.10 -10.98
C SER A 146 -13.36 20.03 -11.34
N PRO A 147 -12.40 19.56 -12.17
CA PRO A 147 -12.26 18.20 -12.72
C PRO A 147 -11.87 17.16 -11.66
N ARG A 148 -12.10 15.87 -11.94
CA ARG A 148 -11.75 14.72 -11.07
C ARG A 148 -10.26 14.46 -11.06
N LYS A 149 -9.49 15.12 -10.19
CA LYS A 149 -8.02 15.10 -10.19
C LYS A 149 -7.39 14.91 -8.81
N LEU A 150 -6.20 14.32 -8.79
CA LEU A 150 -5.34 14.15 -7.62
C LEU A 150 -4.20 15.18 -7.62
N TYR A 151 -3.89 15.78 -6.47
CA TYR A 151 -2.91 16.86 -6.32
C TYR A 151 -2.00 16.66 -5.09
N THR A 152 -0.75 17.12 -5.18
CA THR A 152 0.09 17.46 -4.02
C THR A 152 0.05 18.97 -3.74
N THR A 153 0.17 19.34 -2.48
CA THR A 153 0.54 20.70 -2.08
C THR A 153 1.46 20.72 -0.87
N VAL A 154 2.35 21.70 -0.82
CA VAL A 154 3.21 22.02 0.32
C VAL A 154 3.22 23.53 0.51
N ARG A 155 3.03 24.00 1.73
CA ARG A 155 3.04 25.43 2.03
C ARG A 155 4.36 25.85 2.68
N GLY A 156 4.88 26.99 2.26
CA GLY A 156 6.00 27.66 2.91
C GLY A 156 5.57 29.02 3.43
N THR A 157 6.34 29.57 4.37
CA THR A 157 5.98 30.74 5.19
C THR A 157 5.66 32.02 4.41
N SER A 158 6.05 32.09 3.13
CA SER A 158 5.74 33.20 2.22
C SER A 158 5.24 32.77 0.83
N VAL A 159 5.20 31.46 0.54
CA VAL A 159 4.86 30.90 -0.78
C VAL A 159 4.21 29.52 -0.59
N ALA A 160 3.01 29.33 -1.12
CA ALA A 160 2.44 27.98 -1.28
C ALA A 160 2.82 27.39 -2.64
N ILE A 161 3.24 26.13 -2.66
CA ILE A 161 3.40 25.34 -3.89
C ILE A 161 2.37 24.22 -3.86
N THR A 162 1.21 24.51 -4.43
CA THR A 162 0.34 23.47 -4.95
C THR A 162 0.94 23.00 -6.26
N ASN A 163 1.43 21.75 -6.28
CA ASN A 163 1.88 21.09 -7.50
C ASN A 163 0.65 20.60 -8.28
N SER A 164 -0.14 21.55 -8.76
CA SER A 164 -1.00 21.37 -9.91
C SER A 164 -0.12 21.21 -11.14
N ILE A 165 0.43 20.00 -11.32
CA ILE A 165 0.94 19.63 -12.64
C ILE A 165 -0.23 19.84 -13.60
N ALA A 166 0.04 20.46 -14.76
CA ALA A 166 -0.92 20.54 -15.86
C ALA A 166 -1.46 19.15 -16.32
N ASN A 167 -0.87 18.06 -15.80
CA ASN A 167 -1.18 16.66 -16.05
C ASN A 167 -1.54 15.89 -14.74
N ALA A 168 -2.03 16.57 -13.70
CA ALA A 168 -2.57 15.89 -12.51
C ALA A 168 -3.57 14.80 -12.95
N PRO A 169 -3.37 13.52 -12.55
CA PRO A 169 -4.06 12.40 -13.17
C PRO A 169 -5.53 12.44 -12.84
N ASP A 170 -6.35 12.09 -13.84
CA ASP A 170 -7.78 11.93 -13.62
C ASP A 170 -8.05 10.64 -12.84
N PHE A 171 -8.98 10.69 -11.87
CA PHE A 171 -9.43 9.49 -11.17
C PHE A 171 -10.86 9.10 -11.56
N ALA A 172 -11.07 7.81 -11.76
CA ALA A 172 -12.35 7.19 -12.03
C ALA A 172 -12.96 6.61 -10.76
N ASP A 173 -14.29 6.46 -10.74
CA ASP A 173 -14.98 5.68 -9.72
C ASP A 173 -14.51 4.22 -9.75
N ASP A 174 -14.52 3.58 -8.57
CA ASP A 174 -14.24 2.16 -8.34
C ASP A 174 -12.85 1.66 -8.83
N ALA A 175 -11.92 2.57 -9.15
CA ALA A 175 -10.53 2.25 -9.46
C ALA A 175 -9.63 2.40 -8.21
N TRP A 176 -8.66 1.50 -8.06
CA TRP A 176 -7.67 1.55 -6.98
C TRP A 176 -6.41 2.29 -7.41
N TYR A 177 -6.06 3.33 -6.69
CA TYR A 177 -4.89 4.17 -6.94
C TYR A 177 -3.87 3.97 -5.83
N PHE A 178 -2.62 3.66 -6.19
CA PHE A 178 -1.50 3.93 -5.30
C PHE A 178 -1.19 5.43 -5.37
N ILE A 179 -1.18 6.08 -4.22
CA ILE A 179 -0.86 7.49 -4.08
C ILE A 179 0.30 7.64 -3.11
N ALA A 180 1.29 8.46 -3.45
CA ALA A 180 2.44 8.71 -2.59
C ALA A 180 3.02 10.11 -2.75
N MET A 181 3.56 10.61 -1.65
CA MET A 181 4.26 11.87 -1.54
C MET A 181 5.49 11.68 -0.64
N SER A 182 6.65 12.11 -1.10
CA SER A 182 7.90 12.13 -0.33
C SER A 182 8.43 13.56 -0.25
N ARG A 183 8.90 13.95 0.94
CA ARG A 183 9.41 15.27 1.25
C ARG A 183 10.87 15.14 1.71
N ASP A 184 11.76 15.92 1.12
CA ASP A 184 13.12 16.14 1.63
C ASP A 184 13.31 17.65 1.86
N PHE A 185 13.09 18.07 3.11
CA PHE A 185 13.14 19.47 3.53
C PHE A 185 14.37 19.81 4.39
N ALA A 186 15.32 18.88 4.55
CA ALA A 186 16.54 19.10 5.34
C ALA A 186 17.51 20.11 4.67
N GLY A 187 17.39 20.32 3.35
CA GLY A 187 18.20 21.26 2.59
C GLY A 187 17.55 22.65 2.40
N ALA A 188 18.39 23.63 2.06
CA ALA A 188 17.93 24.98 1.64
C ALA A 188 17.14 24.97 0.32
N THR A 189 17.25 23.89 -0.46
CA THR A 189 16.40 23.57 -1.59
C THR A 189 15.57 22.36 -1.19
N LYS A 190 14.25 22.52 -1.12
CA LYS A 190 13.33 21.48 -0.68
C LYS A 190 12.91 20.65 -1.88
N THR A 191 12.73 19.34 -1.71
CA THR A 191 12.32 18.45 -2.80
C THR A 191 11.02 17.74 -2.43
N VAL A 192 10.11 17.64 -3.40
CA VAL A 192 8.93 16.78 -3.31
C VAL A 192 8.94 15.80 -4.47
N HIS A 193 8.85 14.51 -4.16
CA HIS A 193 8.54 13.47 -5.14
C HIS A 193 7.09 13.02 -4.95
N GLN A 194 6.35 12.82 -6.04
CA GLN A 194 4.98 12.29 -6.00
C GLN A 194 4.79 11.17 -7.04
N LEU A 195 3.99 10.17 -6.68
CA LEU A 195 3.54 9.10 -7.58
C LEU A 195 2.03 8.92 -7.35
N LEU A 196 1.23 9.08 -8.40
CA LEU A 196 -0.23 9.11 -8.33
C LEU A 196 -0.78 8.19 -9.43
N GLY A 197 -1.32 7.03 -9.05
CA GLY A 197 -1.64 5.92 -9.94
C GLY A 197 -0.39 5.32 -10.61
N SER A 198 -0.56 4.70 -11.76
CA SER A 198 0.50 4.11 -12.60
C SER A 198 1.41 5.12 -13.31
N GLY A 199 1.32 6.41 -12.95
CA GLY A 199 2.11 7.48 -13.53
C GLY A 199 3.61 7.40 -13.21
N ALA A 200 4.41 8.18 -13.94
CA ALA A 200 5.81 8.41 -13.59
C ALA A 200 5.92 9.21 -12.30
N VAL A 201 7.00 9.02 -11.54
CA VAL A 201 7.32 9.91 -10.41
C VAL A 201 7.56 11.32 -10.95
N VAL A 202 6.85 12.29 -10.39
CA VAL A 202 7.10 13.71 -10.66
C VAL A 202 7.90 14.29 -9.50
N SER A 203 9.05 14.86 -9.85
CA SER A 203 9.99 15.47 -8.90
C SER A 203 9.94 16.98 -9.07
N THR A 204 9.66 17.71 -7.99
CA THR A 204 9.63 19.18 -8.00
C THR A 204 10.58 19.73 -6.95
N THR A 205 11.40 20.70 -7.35
CA THR A 205 12.06 21.62 -6.41
C THR A 205 11.00 22.51 -5.77
N ALA A 206 10.69 22.22 -4.52
CA ALA A 206 9.76 22.99 -3.72
C ALA A 206 10.49 24.11 -2.95
N LEU A 207 9.74 25.15 -2.58
CA LEU A 207 10.06 26.14 -1.55
C LEU A 207 11.52 26.63 -1.57
N ALA A 208 12.05 26.94 -2.75
CA ALA A 208 13.46 27.30 -2.92
C ALA A 208 13.80 28.58 -2.14
N GLY A 209 14.63 28.47 -1.09
CA GLY A 209 14.95 29.58 -0.20
C GLY A 209 13.81 30.01 0.75
N VAL A 210 12.78 29.18 0.93
CA VAL A 210 11.62 29.45 1.80
C VAL A 210 11.46 28.31 2.80
N THR A 211 11.23 28.64 4.07
CA THR A 211 10.93 27.64 5.12
C THR A 211 9.61 26.96 4.81
N TYR A 212 9.51 25.65 5.09
CA TYR A 212 8.22 24.95 5.04
C TYR A 212 7.42 25.45 6.24
N ASN A 213 6.12 25.61 6.09
CA ASN A 213 5.25 26.07 7.15
C ASN A 213 4.53 24.85 7.67
N GLU A 214 5.13 24.14 8.63
CA GLU A 214 4.57 22.93 9.21
C GLU A 214 3.25 23.20 9.93
N ASN A 215 2.37 22.20 9.96
CA ASN A 215 1.24 22.24 10.87
C ASN A 215 1.75 21.84 12.27
N ALA A 216 2.22 22.84 13.03
CA ALA A 216 3.12 22.64 14.16
C ALA A 216 2.47 21.87 15.32
N GLY A 217 2.97 20.65 15.58
CA GLY A 217 2.47 19.77 16.63
C GLY A 217 1.41 18.78 16.14
N GLU A 218 0.93 18.93 14.90
CA GLU A 218 0.04 17.96 14.27
C GLU A 218 0.80 16.79 13.62
N THR A 219 0.05 15.73 13.33
CA THR A 219 0.58 14.44 12.88
C THR A 219 0.16 14.10 11.47
N VAL A 220 0.92 13.24 10.79
CA VAL A 220 0.55 12.75 9.47
C VAL A 220 -0.74 11.93 9.57
N ALA A 221 -1.76 12.36 8.84
CA ALA A 221 -3.07 11.73 8.79
C ALA A 221 -3.34 11.03 7.45
N LEU A 222 -4.21 10.03 7.50
CA LEU A 222 -4.93 9.47 6.36
C LEU A 222 -6.39 9.96 6.48
N GLY A 223 -6.89 10.71 5.50
CA GLY A 223 -8.21 11.37 5.56
C GLY A 223 -8.18 12.87 5.86
N HIS A 224 -9.32 13.41 6.28
CA HIS A 224 -9.64 14.84 6.24
C HIS A 224 -9.41 15.57 7.58
N ALA A 225 -8.23 15.36 8.19
CA ALA A 225 -7.96 15.67 9.60
C ALA A 225 -8.06 17.16 10.01
N TYR A 226 -7.45 18.05 9.22
CA TYR A 226 -7.12 19.42 9.65
C TYR A 226 -7.67 20.54 8.76
N TYR A 227 -8.22 20.20 7.61
CA TYR A 227 -8.74 21.17 6.66
C TYR A 227 -10.21 21.46 7.02
N ASP A 228 -10.46 22.57 7.71
CA ASP A 228 -11.80 23.04 8.08
C ASP A 228 -12.13 24.33 7.29
N ASN A 229 -13.07 24.26 6.35
CA ASN A 229 -13.46 25.44 5.56
C ASN A 229 -14.54 26.32 6.21
N GLY A 230 -14.82 26.15 7.50
CA GLY A 230 -15.84 26.88 8.25
C GLY A 230 -17.28 26.58 7.80
N THR A 231 -17.46 25.56 6.97
CA THR A 231 -18.73 25.04 6.45
C THR A 231 -18.49 23.56 6.18
N PRO A 232 -19.30 22.62 6.72
CA PRO A 232 -19.04 21.19 6.62
C PRO A 232 -18.73 20.74 5.20
N GLY A 233 -17.45 20.50 4.95
CA GLY A 233 -16.88 20.03 3.70
C GLY A 233 -16.65 18.52 3.69
N GLY A 234 -16.03 18.04 2.60
CA GLY A 234 -15.85 16.62 2.37
C GLY A 234 -17.12 15.94 1.85
N THR A 235 -17.26 14.65 2.14
CA THR A 235 -18.39 13.82 1.68
C THR A 235 -18.68 12.66 2.62
N ASP A 236 -19.96 12.27 2.70
CA ASP A 236 -20.43 11.05 3.35
C ASP A 236 -20.08 9.76 2.58
N VAL A 237 -19.66 9.87 1.32
CA VAL A 237 -19.20 8.73 0.52
C VAL A 237 -17.80 8.34 1.00
N PRO A 238 -17.60 7.13 1.57
CA PRO A 238 -16.33 6.77 2.16
C PRO A 238 -15.24 6.56 1.10
N MET A 239 -14.01 6.96 1.44
CA MET A 239 -12.81 6.45 0.79
C MET A 239 -12.57 5.02 1.27
N LYS A 240 -12.36 4.09 0.34
CA LYS A 240 -11.88 2.75 0.70
C LYS A 240 -10.36 2.76 0.69
N VAL A 241 -9.75 2.27 1.75
CA VAL A 241 -8.29 2.21 1.92
C VAL A 241 -7.87 0.77 2.10
N ARG A 242 -6.97 0.31 1.24
CA ARG A 242 -6.42 -1.05 1.29
C ARG A 242 -5.16 -1.12 2.13
N GLU A 243 -4.31 -0.10 2.01
CA GLU A 243 -3.00 0.03 2.67
C GLU A 243 -2.68 1.49 2.97
N PHE A 244 -1.93 1.72 4.04
CA PHE A 244 -1.30 2.99 4.37
C PHE A 244 0.12 2.74 4.90
N ILE A 245 1.09 3.51 4.42
CA ILE A 245 2.51 3.31 4.69
C ILE A 245 3.14 4.68 4.94
N THR A 246 3.88 4.81 6.03
CA THR A 246 4.72 5.99 6.30
C THR A 246 6.17 5.61 6.53
N TYR A 247 7.08 6.52 6.20
CA TYR A 247 8.52 6.44 6.42
C TYR A 247 8.98 7.74 7.06
N ASP A 248 9.85 7.66 8.06
CA ASP A 248 10.59 8.76 8.68
C ASP A 248 11.85 9.15 7.88
N ARG A 249 11.80 8.92 6.56
CA ARG A 249 12.82 9.31 5.59
C ARG A 249 12.19 9.66 4.24
N ALA A 250 12.87 10.50 3.48
CA ALA A 250 12.57 10.68 2.07
C ALA A 250 12.89 9.40 1.28
N LEU A 251 11.99 9.02 0.37
CA LEU A 251 12.20 8.00 -0.65
C LEU A 251 12.55 8.71 -1.97
N GLY A 252 13.66 8.33 -2.58
CA GLY A 252 13.98 8.79 -3.93
C GLY A 252 12.99 8.26 -4.97
N ALA A 253 12.97 8.87 -6.16
CA ALA A 253 12.07 8.45 -7.25
C ALA A 253 12.17 6.95 -7.60
N ASP A 254 13.37 6.38 -7.63
CA ASP A 254 13.57 4.94 -7.87
C ASP A 254 13.05 4.06 -6.71
N GLU A 255 13.03 4.58 -5.48
CA GLU A 255 12.47 3.86 -4.33
C GLU A 255 10.94 3.89 -4.35
N LEU A 256 10.33 5.04 -4.70
CA LEU A 256 8.88 5.15 -4.92
C LEU A 256 8.39 4.23 -6.04
N LEU A 257 9.12 4.12 -7.15
CA LEU A 257 8.79 3.19 -8.23
C LEU A 257 8.89 1.71 -7.79
N LYS A 258 9.90 1.36 -6.98
CA LYS A 258 10.03 0.01 -6.41
C LYS A 258 8.90 -0.29 -5.42
N LEU A 259 8.54 0.67 -4.57
CA LEU A 259 7.43 0.56 -3.63
C LEU A 259 6.11 0.34 -4.39
N TYR A 260 5.80 1.17 -5.39
CA TYR A 260 4.63 1.01 -6.26
C TYR A 260 4.58 -0.38 -6.90
N ALA A 261 5.64 -0.78 -7.59
CA ALA A 261 5.69 -2.05 -8.31
C ALA A 261 5.51 -3.26 -7.39
N TRP A 262 6.10 -3.21 -6.18
CA TRP A 262 5.95 -4.25 -5.18
C TRP A 262 4.54 -4.28 -4.58
N ARG A 263 3.98 -3.14 -4.11
CA ARG A 263 2.61 -3.12 -3.55
C ARG A 263 1.59 -3.55 -4.58
N LYS A 264 1.74 -3.12 -5.84
CA LYS A 264 0.92 -3.60 -6.96
C LYS A 264 0.95 -5.12 -7.09
N ALA A 265 2.13 -5.74 -7.06
CA ALA A 265 2.26 -7.20 -7.18
C ALA A 265 1.66 -7.97 -5.98
N VAL A 266 1.77 -7.42 -4.77
CA VAL A 266 1.12 -7.99 -3.56
C VAL A 266 -0.40 -7.89 -3.67
N LEU A 267 -0.92 -6.74 -4.10
CA LEU A 267 -2.35 -6.50 -4.22
C LEU A 267 -3.01 -7.23 -5.38
N GLU A 268 -2.31 -7.41 -6.50
CA GLU A 268 -2.76 -8.23 -7.63
C GLU A 268 -2.94 -9.70 -7.21
N ALA A 269 -2.06 -10.23 -6.35
CA ALA A 269 -2.20 -11.56 -5.75
C ALA A 269 -3.41 -11.67 -4.80
N ASP A 270 -3.84 -10.55 -4.20
CA ASP A 270 -5.06 -10.41 -3.41
C ASP A 270 -6.32 -10.10 -4.26
N GLY A 271 -6.19 -10.01 -5.59
CA GLY A 271 -7.29 -9.72 -6.52
C GLY A 271 -7.62 -8.23 -6.71
N ILE A 272 -6.78 -7.32 -6.20
CA ILE A 272 -6.94 -5.87 -6.31
C ILE A 272 -6.06 -5.33 -7.44
N VAL A 273 -6.69 -4.76 -8.47
CA VAL A 273 -5.99 -4.17 -9.61
C VAL A 273 -5.72 -2.69 -9.38
N VAL A 274 -4.46 -2.35 -9.11
CA VAL A 274 -4.00 -0.96 -8.94
C VAL A 274 -3.66 -0.34 -10.30
N VAL A 275 -4.28 0.80 -10.61
CA VAL A 275 -4.08 1.59 -11.85
C VAL A 275 -3.12 2.76 -11.67
#